data_AF-A0AAD1L1N8-F1
#
_entry.id   AF-A0AAD1L1N8-F1
#
_cell.length_a   1.000
_cell.length_b   1.000
_cell.length_c   1.000
_cell.angle_alpha   90.00
_cell.angle_beta   90.00
_cell.angle_gamma   90.00
#
_symmetry.space_group_name_H-M   'P 1'
#
loop_
_entity.id
_entity.type
_entity.pdbx_description
1 polymer ?
#
loop_
_entity_poly.entity_id
_entity_poly.type
_entity_poly.pdbx_seq_one_letter_code
_entity_poly.pdbx_strand_id
1 'polypeptide(L)'
;MGNISRVQTAGEISPPLASAEDNARFSCAGDNVKITSAGYAAQIASAGYSARIGSVGYNAHIGSSGDRGRIAVAGNSARISSVGDGTRIASTGMRVRISSLGDRNRIACGGDLTQLACFGAESKIANCADNIHIIASGENAVVASTGVVDSIILGPGGCAALAYHDGERMRFALAVEGENNIRAGVKYRLNEDHQFVEC
;
A
#
# COMPACT_ATOMS: atom_id res chain seq x y z
N MET A 1 32.26 -1.50 -11.59
CA MET A 1 31.90 -0.39 -10.69
C MET A 1 30.60 0.20 -11.21
N GLY A 2 29.47 -0.13 -10.60
CA GLY A 2 28.17 0.41 -11.03
C GLY A 2 28.09 1.89 -10.67
N ASN A 3 27.69 2.72 -11.62
CA ASN A 3 27.43 4.13 -11.39
C ASN A 3 26.34 4.26 -10.32
N ILE A 4 26.61 5.06 -9.29
CA ILE A 4 25.61 5.41 -8.28
C ILE A 4 25.02 6.75 -8.73
N SER A 5 23.89 6.73 -9.46
CA SER A 5 23.15 7.97 -9.71
C SER A 5 22.50 8.47 -8.41
N ARG A 6 23.10 9.48 -7.77
CA ARG A 6 22.47 10.23 -6.67
C ARG A 6 21.94 11.55 -7.23
N VAL A 7 20.62 11.74 -7.21
CA VAL A 7 19.99 12.97 -7.68
C VAL A 7 19.18 13.59 -6.55
N GLN A 8 19.49 14.85 -6.24
CA GLN A 8 18.83 15.65 -5.22
C GLN A 8 18.32 16.95 -5.86
N THR A 9 17.04 17.27 -5.67
CA THR A 9 16.44 18.52 -6.16
C THR A 9 15.56 19.16 -5.09
N ALA A 10 15.58 20.49 -5.03
CA ALA A 10 14.75 21.31 -4.16
C ALA A 10 14.29 22.56 -4.94
N GLY A 11 12.98 22.84 -4.95
CA GLY A 11 12.37 23.98 -5.66
C GLY A 11 10.91 23.72 -6.09
N GLU A 12 10.14 24.79 -6.34
CA GLU A 12 8.69 24.74 -6.65
C GLU A 12 8.35 23.93 -7.92
N ILE A 13 9.29 23.83 -8.87
CA ILE A 13 9.18 23.01 -10.07
C ILE A 13 10.48 22.24 -10.22
N SER A 14 10.51 21.00 -9.70
CA SER A 14 11.67 20.13 -9.93
C SER A 14 11.49 19.35 -11.23
N PRO A 15 12.53 19.20 -12.07
CA PRO A 15 12.46 18.39 -13.27
C PRO A 15 12.14 16.92 -12.91
N PRO A 16 11.57 16.14 -13.85
CA PRO A 16 11.37 14.73 -13.63
C PRO A 16 12.71 14.03 -13.39
N LEU A 17 12.80 13.26 -12.32
CA LEU A 17 13.97 12.45 -11.98
C LEU A 17 13.75 11.03 -12.51
N ALA A 18 14.64 10.55 -13.37
CA ALA A 18 14.53 9.21 -13.94
C ALA A 18 15.89 8.51 -13.97
N SER A 19 15.93 7.23 -13.62
CA SER A 19 17.11 6.38 -13.77
C SER A 19 16.70 4.94 -14.02
N ALA A 20 17.48 4.24 -14.85
CA ALA A 20 17.38 2.81 -15.04
C ALA A 20 18.56 2.06 -14.39
N GLU A 21 19.42 2.78 -13.65
CA GLU A 21 20.60 2.21 -13.00
C GLU A 21 20.22 1.43 -11.73
N ASP A 22 21.01 0.40 -11.44
CA ASP A 22 20.95 -0.29 -10.16
C ASP A 22 21.39 0.64 -9.03
N ASN A 23 20.68 0.58 -7.91
CA ASN A 23 20.89 1.39 -6.72
C ASN A 23 20.68 2.90 -6.93
N ALA A 24 19.85 3.28 -7.91
CA ALA A 24 19.48 4.68 -8.10
C ALA A 24 18.93 5.29 -6.80
N ARG A 25 19.44 6.48 -6.43
CA ARG A 25 19.02 7.21 -5.23
C ARG A 25 18.43 8.56 -5.58
N PHE A 26 17.16 8.74 -5.26
CA PHE A 26 16.41 9.96 -5.49
C PHE A 26 15.96 10.54 -4.16
N SER A 27 16.22 11.83 -3.96
CA SER A 27 15.67 12.60 -2.84
C SER A 27 15.18 13.95 -3.33
N CYS A 28 13.92 14.27 -3.08
CA CYS A 28 13.33 15.53 -3.50
C CYS A 28 12.42 16.12 -2.43
N ALA A 29 12.46 17.45 -2.28
CA ALA A 29 11.55 18.19 -1.41
C ALA A 29 10.62 19.15 -2.18
N GLY A 30 10.73 19.20 -3.50
CA GLY A 30 9.87 20.05 -4.34
C GLY A 30 8.45 19.53 -4.46
N ASP A 31 7.52 20.41 -4.81
CA ASP A 31 6.14 20.03 -5.09
C ASP A 31 5.99 19.49 -6.51
N ASN A 32 4.97 18.66 -6.73
CA ASN A 32 4.61 18.08 -8.02
C ASN A 32 5.72 17.31 -8.74
N VAL A 33 6.70 16.81 -7.99
CA VAL A 33 7.86 16.10 -8.51
C VAL A 33 7.42 14.79 -9.14
N LYS A 34 8.07 14.41 -10.23
CA LYS A 34 7.95 13.08 -10.81
C LYS A 34 9.27 12.34 -10.67
N ILE A 35 9.26 11.19 -10.00
CA ILE A 35 10.42 10.32 -9.85
C ILE A 35 10.10 8.97 -10.49
N THR A 36 11.00 8.41 -11.27
CA THR A 36 10.86 7.09 -11.88
C THR A 36 12.16 6.31 -11.79
N SER A 37 12.09 5.06 -11.33
CA SER A 37 13.22 4.14 -11.33
C SER A 37 12.88 2.81 -12.00
N ALA A 38 13.83 2.21 -12.70
CA ALA A 38 13.67 0.90 -13.33
C ALA A 38 14.76 -0.14 -13.01
N GLY A 39 15.69 0.19 -12.10
CA GLY A 39 16.81 -0.68 -11.73
C GLY A 39 16.58 -1.52 -10.47
N TYR A 40 17.57 -2.35 -10.12
CA TYR A 40 17.59 -3.10 -8.87
C TYR A 40 17.82 -2.16 -7.68
N ALA A 41 17.14 -2.39 -6.55
CA ALA A 41 17.36 -1.71 -5.27
C ALA A 41 17.30 -0.17 -5.30
N ALA A 42 16.34 0.39 -6.05
CA ALA A 42 16.09 1.83 -6.05
C ALA A 42 15.75 2.35 -4.64
N GLN A 43 16.26 3.53 -4.29
CA GLN A 43 15.92 4.25 -3.06
C GLN A 43 15.33 5.60 -3.43
N ILE A 44 14.05 5.81 -3.11
CA ILE A 44 13.32 7.02 -3.48
C ILE A 44 12.71 7.64 -2.22
N ALA A 45 12.98 8.91 -1.98
CA ALA A 45 12.36 9.69 -0.93
C ALA A 45 11.82 11.01 -1.50
N SER A 46 10.56 11.32 -1.23
CA SER A 46 9.97 12.61 -1.59
C SER A 46 9.24 13.23 -0.40
N ALA A 47 9.43 14.53 -0.18
CA ALA A 47 8.76 15.26 0.91
C ALA A 47 7.74 16.30 0.43
N GLY A 48 7.76 16.66 -0.86
CA GLY A 48 6.87 17.70 -1.37
C GLY A 48 5.46 17.22 -1.69
N TYR A 49 4.58 18.19 -1.87
CA TYR A 49 3.16 18.01 -2.13
C TYR A 49 2.89 17.39 -3.50
N SER A 50 1.96 16.44 -3.58
CA SER A 50 1.54 15.80 -4.83
C SER A 50 2.67 15.12 -5.62
N ALA A 51 3.69 14.61 -4.92
CA ALA A 51 4.76 13.84 -5.53
C ALA A 51 4.23 12.61 -6.27
N ARG A 52 4.83 12.28 -7.42
CA ARG A 52 4.50 11.11 -8.24
C ARG A 52 5.73 10.22 -8.33
N ILE A 53 5.70 9.07 -7.68
CA ILE A 53 6.81 8.14 -7.62
C ILE A 53 6.43 6.85 -8.35
N GLY A 54 7.22 6.48 -9.34
CA GLY A 54 7.15 5.20 -10.03
C GLY A 54 8.40 4.38 -9.77
N SER A 55 8.25 3.10 -9.48
CA SER A 55 9.39 2.18 -9.50
C SER A 55 9.00 0.86 -10.13
N VAL A 56 9.85 0.36 -11.00
CA VAL A 56 9.82 -1.02 -11.47
C VAL A 56 11.14 -1.70 -11.09
N GLY A 57 11.09 -3.01 -10.81
CA GLY A 57 12.29 -3.78 -10.46
C GLY A 57 12.20 -4.49 -9.11
N TYR A 58 13.36 -4.85 -8.55
CA TYR A 58 13.45 -5.66 -7.33
C TYR A 58 13.96 -4.82 -6.16
N ASN A 59 13.45 -5.07 -4.96
CA ASN A 59 13.96 -4.54 -3.69
C ASN A 59 13.95 -3.00 -3.58
N ALA A 60 12.95 -2.35 -4.19
CA ALA A 60 12.80 -0.90 -4.14
C ALA A 60 12.38 -0.43 -2.74
N HIS A 61 12.94 0.69 -2.29
CA HIS A 61 12.60 1.36 -1.03
C HIS A 61 12.07 2.75 -1.35
N ILE A 62 10.78 2.97 -1.11
CA ILE A 62 10.09 4.20 -1.52
C ILE A 62 9.41 4.82 -0.30
N GLY A 63 9.76 6.07 -0.03
CA GLY A 63 9.14 6.91 0.99
C GLY A 63 8.54 8.18 0.39
N SER A 64 7.31 8.51 0.79
CA SER A 64 6.71 9.82 0.56
C SER A 64 6.25 10.42 1.88
N SER A 65 6.51 11.70 2.13
CA SER A 65 6.02 12.39 3.34
C SER A 65 5.14 13.62 3.05
N GLY A 66 4.79 13.85 1.78
CA GLY A 66 3.91 14.94 1.37
C GLY A 66 2.48 14.48 1.07
N ASP A 67 1.52 15.39 1.25
CA ASP A 67 0.11 15.11 0.98
C ASP A 67 -0.16 14.87 -0.50
N ARG A 68 -1.23 14.10 -0.78
CA ARG A 68 -1.72 13.75 -2.12
C ARG A 68 -0.68 13.06 -3.00
N GLY A 69 0.34 12.46 -2.40
CA GLY A 69 1.35 11.66 -3.07
C GLY A 69 0.72 10.52 -3.88
N ARG A 70 1.37 10.13 -4.96
CA ARG A 70 1.00 8.98 -5.79
C ARG A 70 2.21 8.08 -5.94
N ILE A 71 2.11 6.87 -5.41
CA ILE A 71 3.18 5.88 -5.47
C ILE A 71 2.67 4.70 -6.30
N ALA A 72 3.40 4.35 -7.34
CA ALA A 72 3.13 3.20 -8.19
C ALA A 72 4.36 2.30 -8.24
N VAL A 73 4.22 1.05 -7.80
CA VAL A 73 5.32 0.07 -7.81
C VAL A 73 4.90 -1.18 -8.53
N ALA A 74 5.71 -1.61 -9.50
CA ALA A 74 5.59 -2.92 -10.12
C ALA A 74 6.90 -3.68 -9.91
N GLY A 75 6.99 -4.42 -8.82
CA GLY A 75 8.26 -4.95 -8.36
C GLY A 75 8.19 -5.88 -7.16
N ASN A 76 9.17 -6.76 -7.04
CA ASN A 76 9.25 -7.75 -5.98
C ASN A 76 10.05 -7.23 -4.79
N SER A 77 9.69 -7.66 -3.58
CA SER A 77 10.35 -7.29 -2.32
C SER A 77 10.40 -5.79 -2.05
N ALA A 78 9.47 -5.02 -2.61
CA ALA A 78 9.43 -3.58 -2.42
C ALA A 78 8.94 -3.20 -1.01
N ARG A 79 9.46 -2.08 -0.50
CA ARG A 79 8.99 -1.42 0.73
C ARG A 79 8.50 -0.03 0.39
N ILE A 80 7.23 0.21 0.67
CA ILE A 80 6.54 1.47 0.40
C ILE A 80 6.07 2.04 1.73
N SER A 81 6.50 3.25 2.04
CA SER A 81 5.99 4.04 3.16
C SER A 81 5.45 5.36 2.66
N SER A 82 4.27 5.75 3.16
CA SER A 82 3.76 7.10 2.97
C SER A 82 3.27 7.68 4.28
N VAL A 83 3.57 8.96 4.48
CA VAL A 83 3.05 9.80 5.55
C VAL A 83 2.45 11.03 4.89
N GLY A 84 1.13 11.18 4.94
CA GLY A 84 0.45 12.32 4.33
C GLY A 84 -0.97 11.98 3.90
N ASP A 85 -1.80 13.01 3.84
CA ASP A 85 -3.23 12.87 3.61
C ASP A 85 -3.55 12.66 2.13
N GLY A 86 -4.50 11.77 1.85
CA GLY A 86 -4.99 11.50 0.52
C GLY A 86 -3.94 10.89 -0.42
N THR A 87 -2.94 10.22 0.14
CA THR A 87 -1.96 9.45 -0.62
C THR A 87 -2.67 8.34 -1.39
N ARG A 88 -2.24 8.13 -2.63
CA ARG A 88 -2.62 6.96 -3.43
C ARG A 88 -1.43 6.04 -3.62
N ILE A 89 -1.56 4.80 -3.18
CA ILE A 89 -0.54 3.77 -3.36
C ILE A 89 -1.13 2.68 -4.25
N ALA A 90 -0.44 2.37 -5.34
CA ALA A 90 -0.72 1.22 -6.18
C ALA A 90 0.52 0.33 -6.21
N SER A 91 0.38 -0.94 -5.86
CA SER A 91 1.50 -1.87 -5.91
C SER A 91 1.10 -3.19 -6.54
N THR A 92 1.98 -3.71 -7.38
CA THR A 92 1.94 -5.08 -7.87
C THR A 92 3.30 -5.76 -7.67
N GLY A 93 3.29 -7.03 -7.26
CA GLY A 93 4.49 -7.84 -7.11
C GLY A 93 4.44 -8.76 -5.91
N MET A 94 5.52 -9.49 -5.69
CA MET A 94 5.65 -10.47 -4.62
C MET A 94 6.37 -9.87 -3.41
N ARG A 95 5.94 -10.21 -2.18
CA ARG A 95 6.60 -9.80 -0.92
C ARG A 95 6.69 -8.28 -0.72
N VAL A 96 5.69 -7.55 -1.19
CA VAL A 96 5.60 -6.10 -0.99
C VAL A 96 5.19 -5.79 0.44
N ARG A 97 5.81 -4.78 1.05
CA ARG A 97 5.34 -4.19 2.31
C ARG A 97 4.88 -2.76 2.06
N ILE A 98 3.65 -2.47 2.44
CA ILE A 98 3.04 -1.15 2.31
C ILE A 98 2.66 -0.67 3.69
N SER A 99 3.11 0.54 4.04
CA SER A 99 2.67 1.26 5.23
C SER A 99 2.19 2.64 4.83
N SER A 100 1.00 3.04 5.26
CA SER A 100 0.44 4.36 5.02
C SER A 100 -0.10 4.97 6.29
N LEU A 101 0.29 6.21 6.55
CA LEU A 101 -0.18 7.07 7.62
C LEU A 101 -0.76 8.36 7.01
N GLY A 102 -1.81 8.90 7.61
CA GLY A 102 -2.55 10.06 7.09
C GLY A 102 -3.94 9.68 6.56
N ASP A 103 -4.84 10.64 6.54
CA ASP A 103 -6.27 10.37 6.35
C ASP A 103 -6.65 10.25 4.88
N ARG A 104 -7.74 9.52 4.61
CA ARG A 104 -8.33 9.34 3.28
C ARG A 104 -7.36 8.73 2.26
N ASN A 105 -6.41 7.93 2.75
CA ASN A 105 -5.47 7.21 1.91
C ASN A 105 -6.21 6.17 1.06
N ARG A 106 -5.72 5.95 -0.17
CA ARG A 106 -6.27 4.96 -1.10
C ARG A 106 -5.18 4.00 -1.50
N ILE A 107 -5.37 2.74 -1.20
CA ILE A 107 -4.35 1.72 -1.44
C ILE A 107 -4.94 0.64 -2.32
N ALA A 108 -4.29 0.38 -3.44
CA ALA A 108 -4.58 -0.73 -4.33
C ALA A 108 -3.37 -1.67 -4.33
N CYS A 109 -3.58 -2.93 -4.00
CA CYS A 109 -2.53 -3.93 -4.04
C CYS A 109 -2.96 -5.17 -4.83
N GLY A 110 -2.05 -5.67 -5.65
CA GLY A 110 -2.13 -6.95 -6.34
C GLY A 110 -0.80 -7.69 -6.25
N GLY A 111 -0.79 -9.00 -6.49
CA GLY A 111 0.40 -9.85 -6.37
C GLY A 111 0.31 -10.80 -5.17
N ASP A 112 1.44 -11.17 -4.57
CA ASP A 112 1.50 -12.28 -3.62
C ASP A 112 2.29 -11.93 -2.35
N LEU A 113 1.92 -12.52 -1.21
CA LEU A 113 2.65 -12.40 0.06
C LEU A 113 2.85 -10.94 0.50
N THR A 114 1.84 -10.12 0.25
CA THR A 114 1.89 -8.69 0.56
C THR A 114 1.55 -8.46 2.04
N GLN A 115 2.17 -7.46 2.65
CA GLN A 115 1.79 -6.97 3.97
C GLN A 115 1.35 -5.52 3.81
N LEU A 116 0.14 -5.22 4.25
CA LEU A 116 -0.46 -3.91 4.15
C LEU A 116 -0.83 -3.41 5.54
N ALA A 117 -0.30 -2.25 5.90
CA ALA A 117 -0.69 -1.52 7.09
C ALA A 117 -1.15 -0.10 6.73
N CYS A 118 -2.33 0.27 7.18
CA CYS A 118 -2.94 1.56 6.97
C CYS A 118 -3.57 2.05 8.28
N PHE A 119 -3.04 3.17 8.78
CA PHE A 119 -3.39 3.70 10.10
C PHE A 119 -4.29 4.94 10.05
N GLY A 120 -4.54 5.49 8.85
CA GLY A 120 -5.30 6.73 8.70
C GLY A 120 -6.80 6.56 8.60
N ALA A 121 -7.55 7.56 9.07
CA ALA A 121 -9.01 7.56 9.05
C ALA A 121 -9.56 7.61 7.61
N GLU A 122 -10.76 7.07 7.40
CA GLU A 122 -11.47 7.04 6.12
C GLU A 122 -10.66 6.44 4.95
N SER A 123 -9.66 5.64 5.26
CA SER A 123 -8.79 5.04 4.26
C SER A 123 -9.50 3.93 3.52
N LYS A 124 -9.22 3.81 2.22
CA LYS A 124 -9.86 2.83 1.34
C LYS A 124 -8.82 1.89 0.77
N ILE A 125 -9.01 0.60 0.99
CA ILE A 125 -8.13 -0.46 0.54
C ILE A 125 -8.89 -1.33 -0.46
N ALA A 126 -8.30 -1.50 -1.63
CA ALA A 126 -8.74 -2.44 -2.64
C ALA A 126 -7.62 -3.46 -2.87
N ASN A 127 -7.91 -4.73 -2.60
CA ASN A 127 -6.94 -5.81 -2.73
C ASN A 127 -7.41 -6.84 -3.77
N CYS A 128 -6.49 -7.26 -4.64
CA CYS A 128 -6.63 -8.48 -5.43
C CYS A 128 -5.45 -9.44 -5.25
N ALA A 129 -4.61 -9.20 -4.23
CA ALA A 129 -3.44 -10.03 -3.92
C ALA A 129 -3.81 -11.29 -3.15
N ASP A 130 -2.98 -12.32 -3.31
CA ASP A 130 -3.04 -13.57 -2.57
C ASP A 130 -2.09 -13.56 -1.37
N ASN A 131 -2.52 -14.25 -0.31
CA ASN A 131 -1.79 -14.39 0.95
C ASN A 131 -1.38 -13.04 1.55
N ILE A 132 -2.33 -12.10 1.57
CA ILE A 132 -2.12 -10.77 2.13
C ILE A 132 -2.50 -10.71 3.60
N HIS A 133 -1.71 -9.98 4.39
CA HIS A 133 -2.11 -9.52 5.71
C HIS A 133 -2.49 -8.04 5.64
N ILE A 134 -3.71 -7.70 6.07
CA ILE A 134 -4.23 -6.33 6.01
C ILE A 134 -4.45 -5.81 7.44
N ILE A 135 -3.85 -4.67 7.76
CA ILE A 135 -4.11 -3.90 8.96
C ILE A 135 -4.72 -2.58 8.51
N ALA A 136 -6.01 -2.39 8.77
CA ALA A 136 -6.78 -1.19 8.43
C ALA A 136 -7.34 -0.58 9.73
N SER A 137 -6.45 -0.07 10.58
CA SER A 137 -6.78 0.32 11.95
C SER A 137 -7.30 1.75 12.10
N GLY A 138 -7.31 2.53 11.03
CA GLY A 138 -7.88 3.88 11.04
C GLY A 138 -9.39 3.86 11.21
N GLU A 139 -9.95 4.93 11.79
CA GLU A 139 -11.39 5.09 11.95
C GLU A 139 -12.09 5.05 10.58
N ASN A 140 -13.21 4.35 10.47
CA ASN A 140 -14.02 4.27 9.24
C ASN A 140 -13.22 3.79 8.01
N ALA A 141 -12.16 2.99 8.21
CA ALA A 141 -11.41 2.40 7.11
C ALA A 141 -12.24 1.31 6.42
N VAL A 142 -12.16 1.26 5.08
CA VAL A 142 -12.92 0.33 4.25
C VAL A 142 -11.97 -0.56 3.46
N VAL A 143 -12.19 -1.86 3.52
CA VAL A 143 -11.41 -2.87 2.80
C VAL A 143 -12.31 -3.66 1.85
N ALA A 144 -11.93 -3.78 0.58
CA ALA A 144 -12.53 -4.71 -0.36
C ALA A 144 -11.44 -5.62 -0.92
N SER A 145 -11.56 -6.92 -0.74
CA SER A 145 -10.60 -7.90 -1.25
C SER A 145 -11.27 -8.91 -2.16
N THR A 146 -10.71 -9.10 -3.36
CA THR A 146 -11.07 -10.19 -4.26
C THR A 146 -10.06 -11.33 -4.25
N GLY A 147 -8.90 -11.15 -3.63
CA GLY A 147 -7.87 -12.18 -3.47
C GLY A 147 -7.92 -12.84 -2.09
N VAL A 148 -7.05 -13.84 -1.88
CA VAL A 148 -6.98 -14.61 -0.62
C VAL A 148 -6.35 -13.77 0.49
N VAL A 149 -7.13 -13.45 1.52
CA VAL A 149 -6.68 -12.71 2.70
C VAL A 149 -6.37 -13.69 3.83
N ASP A 150 -5.12 -13.70 4.29
CA ASP A 150 -4.72 -14.53 5.43
C ASP A 150 -5.27 -13.97 6.74
N SER A 151 -5.21 -12.66 6.91
CA SER A 151 -5.75 -12.00 8.09
C SER A 151 -6.07 -10.53 7.87
N ILE A 152 -7.06 -10.05 8.61
CA ILE A 152 -7.47 -8.65 8.62
C ILE A 152 -7.61 -8.11 10.05
N ILE A 153 -7.20 -6.87 10.26
CA ILE A 153 -7.47 -6.08 11.46
C ILE A 153 -8.21 -4.81 11.03
N LEU A 154 -9.32 -4.50 11.69
CA LEU A 154 -10.12 -3.30 11.44
C LEU A 154 -10.00 -2.30 12.59
N GLY A 155 -10.12 -1.02 12.27
CA GLY A 155 -10.27 0.08 13.22
C GLY A 155 -11.73 0.32 13.61
N PRO A 156 -11.98 1.26 14.54
CA PRO A 156 -13.33 1.64 14.95
C PRO A 156 -14.19 2.08 13.77
N GLY A 157 -15.42 1.56 13.66
CA GLY A 157 -16.34 1.86 12.54
C GLY A 157 -15.87 1.36 11.17
N GLY A 158 -14.77 0.58 11.12
CA GLY A 158 -14.24 0.03 9.88
C GLY A 158 -15.04 -1.16 9.36
N CYS A 159 -14.94 -1.43 8.06
CA CYS A 159 -15.56 -2.60 7.44
C CYS A 159 -14.69 -3.25 6.36
N ALA A 160 -14.95 -4.53 6.12
CA ALA A 160 -14.30 -5.32 5.09
C ALA A 160 -15.27 -6.21 4.33
N ALA A 161 -15.06 -6.35 3.02
CA ALA A 161 -15.66 -7.37 2.17
C ALA A 161 -14.56 -8.28 1.63
N LEU A 162 -14.60 -9.57 1.98
CA LEU A 162 -13.62 -10.57 1.52
C LEU A 162 -14.28 -11.56 0.57
N ALA A 163 -13.76 -11.67 -0.65
CA ALA A 163 -14.26 -12.64 -1.60
C ALA A 163 -13.91 -14.08 -1.18
N TYR A 164 -14.84 -14.99 -1.39
CA TYR A 164 -14.64 -16.43 -1.26
C TYR A 164 -15.47 -17.18 -2.30
N HIS A 165 -15.13 -18.44 -2.55
CA HIS A 165 -15.89 -19.32 -3.43
C HIS A 165 -16.64 -20.36 -2.59
N ASP A 166 -17.96 -20.44 -2.71
CA ASP A 166 -18.82 -21.33 -1.90
C ASP A 166 -18.92 -22.77 -2.45
N GLY A 167 -18.22 -23.06 -3.56
CA GLY A 167 -18.29 -24.32 -4.29
C GLY A 167 -19.09 -24.21 -5.60
N GLU A 168 -19.96 -23.22 -5.75
CA GLU A 168 -20.72 -22.95 -6.98
C GLU A 168 -20.37 -21.61 -7.63
N ARG A 169 -20.14 -20.56 -6.83
CA ARG A 169 -19.92 -19.19 -7.30
C ARG A 169 -19.14 -18.35 -6.29
N MET A 170 -18.66 -17.20 -6.76
CA MET A 170 -18.03 -16.18 -5.91
C MET A 170 -19.07 -15.47 -5.03
N ARG A 171 -18.70 -15.25 -3.77
CA ARG A 171 -19.45 -14.47 -2.77
C ARG A 171 -18.52 -13.55 -2.00
N PHE A 172 -19.09 -12.67 -1.17
CA PHE A 172 -18.36 -11.84 -0.22
C PHE A 172 -18.80 -12.12 1.21
N ALA A 173 -17.82 -12.31 2.09
CA ALA A 173 -18.02 -12.28 3.53
C ALA A 173 -17.82 -10.84 4.02
N LEU A 174 -18.75 -10.34 4.82
CA LEU A 174 -18.73 -8.98 5.35
C LEU A 174 -18.32 -8.98 6.81
N ALA A 175 -17.32 -8.19 7.15
CA ALA A 175 -16.96 -7.85 8.51
C ALA A 175 -17.23 -6.36 8.72
N VAL A 176 -18.05 -6.03 9.71
CA VAL A 176 -18.33 -4.65 10.11
C VAL A 176 -18.03 -4.56 11.59
N GLU A 177 -17.16 -3.64 11.98
CA GLU A 177 -16.82 -3.44 13.38
C GLU A 177 -18.06 -3.02 14.18
N GLY A 178 -18.29 -3.67 15.32
CA GLY A 178 -19.50 -3.52 16.13
C GLY A 178 -20.63 -4.51 15.79
N GLU A 179 -20.52 -5.29 14.71
CA GLU A 179 -21.49 -6.32 14.33
C GLU A 179 -20.89 -7.72 14.48
N ASN A 180 -21.74 -8.73 14.78
CA ASN A 180 -21.34 -10.16 14.80
C ASN A 180 -20.06 -10.46 15.60
N ASN A 181 -19.81 -9.72 16.70
CA ASN A 181 -18.62 -9.79 17.55
C ASN A 181 -17.29 -9.39 16.87
N ILE A 182 -17.33 -8.69 15.73
CA ILE A 182 -16.15 -8.08 15.14
C ILE A 182 -15.76 -6.83 15.94
N ARG A 183 -14.55 -6.85 16.49
CA ARG A 183 -14.02 -5.80 17.37
C ARG A 183 -12.83 -5.10 16.74
N ALA A 184 -12.74 -3.78 16.94
CA ALA A 184 -11.57 -3.01 16.54
C ALA A 184 -10.28 -3.56 17.16
N GLY A 185 -9.20 -3.59 16.38
CA GLY A 185 -7.87 -4.02 16.82
C GLY A 185 -7.70 -5.54 16.98
N VAL A 186 -8.75 -6.34 16.78
CA VAL A 186 -8.66 -7.81 16.82
C VAL A 186 -8.35 -8.35 15.42
N LYS A 187 -7.53 -9.39 15.38
CA LYS A 187 -7.12 -10.07 14.15
C LYS A 187 -8.13 -11.16 13.80
N TYR A 188 -8.69 -11.08 12.61
CA TYR A 188 -9.65 -12.05 12.09
C TYR A 188 -9.12 -12.70 10.81
N ARG A 189 -9.57 -13.92 10.56
CA ARG A 189 -9.39 -14.63 9.29
C ARG A 189 -10.68 -15.33 8.89
N LEU A 190 -10.82 -15.65 7.62
CA LEU A 190 -11.93 -16.47 7.13
C LEU A 190 -11.62 -17.95 7.39
N ASN A 191 -12.55 -18.68 8.03
CA ASN A 191 -12.43 -20.14 8.17
C ASN A 191 -12.97 -20.89 6.93
N GLU A 192 -12.96 -22.22 6.99
CA GLU A 192 -13.46 -23.09 5.91
C GLU A 192 -14.97 -22.91 5.67
N ASP A 193 -15.73 -22.52 6.70
CA ASP A 193 -17.17 -22.21 6.62
C ASP A 193 -17.47 -20.77 6.16
N HIS A 194 -16.44 -20.03 5.73
CA HIS A 194 -16.55 -18.65 5.27
C HIS A 194 -17.04 -17.66 6.34
N GLN A 195 -16.70 -17.92 7.60
CA GLN A 195 -16.98 -17.08 8.76
C GLN A 195 -15.70 -16.44 9.30
N PHE A 196 -15.84 -15.23 9.84
CA PHE A 196 -14.73 -14.55 10.50
C PHE A 196 -14.48 -15.18 11.87
N VAL A 197 -13.24 -15.64 12.09
CA VAL A 197 -12.78 -16.20 13.36
C VAL A 197 -11.54 -15.46 13.84
N GLU A 198 -11.43 -15.28 15.15
CA GLU A 198 -10.25 -14.67 15.79
C GLU A 198 -9.03 -15.60 15.64
N CYS A 199 -7.84 -15.01 15.47
CA CYS A 199 -6.59 -15.74 15.27
C CYS A 199 -5.38 -15.09 15.91
#